data_AF-A0A1Y6CFR0-F1
#
_entry.id   AF-A0A1Y6CFR0-F1
#
_cell.length_a   1.000
_cell.length_b   1.000
_cell.length_c   1.000
_cell.angle_alpha   90.00
_cell.angle_beta   90.00
_cell.angle_gamma   90.00
#
_symmetry.space_group_name_H-M   'P 1'
#
loop_
_entity.id
_entity.type
_entity.pdbx_description
1 polymer ?
#
loop_
_entity_poly.entity_id
_entity_poly.type
_entity_poly.pdbx_seq_one_letter_code
_entity_poly.pdbx_strand_id
1 'polypeptide(L)'
;MPIGRLDMNSEGLLLLTNDGALKRRLELPATGWVRRYRVRVFGRVEEAVLAQLADGLVVEGVAYGPIRARLDSQRGDNAWLTMALTEGKNREIRRVCEHLGYRVNRLIRLAYGPFQLGGLPRGALEEVPARMLAEQLGSTAGGVRTPAKRKVGTAKAKPPKPRPGHRKAAAARKASGRKPAARGKGAGDADRRR
;
A
#
# COMPACT_ATOMS: atom_id res chain seq x y z
N MET A 1 6.92 3.02 -15.20
CA MET A 1 5.93 4.12 -15.33
C MET A 1 4.59 3.69 -14.73
N PRO A 2 3.83 4.60 -14.09
CA PRO A 2 2.52 4.29 -13.53
C PRO A 2 1.44 4.17 -14.62
N ILE A 3 0.42 3.36 -14.32
CA ILE A 3 -0.81 3.21 -15.09
C ILE A 3 -1.94 3.92 -14.34
N GLY A 4 -2.54 4.91 -14.98
CA GLY A 4 -3.45 5.85 -14.34
C GLY A 4 -2.73 6.70 -13.29
N ARG A 5 -3.52 7.20 -12.33
CA ARG A 5 -3.05 8.11 -11.27
C ARG A 5 -3.66 7.73 -9.91
N LEU A 6 -3.06 8.26 -8.86
CA LEU A 6 -3.65 8.48 -7.53
C LEU A 6 -3.33 9.92 -7.15
N ASP A 7 -4.24 10.60 -6.44
CA ASP A 7 -3.94 11.92 -5.88
C ASP A 7 -2.95 11.79 -4.71
N MET A 8 -2.21 12.86 -4.40
CA MET A 8 -1.27 12.91 -3.28
C MET A 8 -1.88 12.47 -1.93
N ASN A 9 -3.17 12.77 -1.71
CA ASN A 9 -3.90 12.46 -0.48
C ASN A 9 -4.72 11.15 -0.58
N SER A 10 -4.42 10.32 -1.58
CA SER A 10 -5.13 9.06 -1.88
C SER A 10 -4.14 7.89 -1.84
N GLU A 11 -4.58 6.75 -1.29
CA GLU A 11 -3.75 5.57 -1.04
C GLU A 11 -4.19 4.38 -1.93
N GLY A 12 -3.47 3.26 -1.84
CA GLY A 12 -3.87 1.97 -2.40
C GLY A 12 -3.16 1.58 -3.68
N LEU A 13 -3.76 0.66 -4.43
CA LEU A 13 -3.15 -0.03 -5.56
C LEU A 13 -2.80 0.94 -6.71
N LEU A 14 -1.54 0.94 -7.12
CA LEU A 14 -1.06 1.61 -8.33
C LEU A 14 -0.27 0.61 -9.17
N LEU A 15 -0.75 0.32 -10.37
CA LEU A 15 -0.08 -0.58 -11.30
C LEU A 15 1.11 0.17 -11.95
N LEU A 16 2.23 -0.52 -12.07
CA LEU A 16 3.44 -0.03 -12.73
C LEU A 16 3.77 -0.97 -13.91
N THR A 17 4.26 -0.41 -15.00
CA THR A 17 4.73 -1.15 -16.19
C THR A 17 5.98 -0.50 -16.77
N ASN A 18 6.74 -1.26 -17.57
CA ASN A 18 7.78 -0.77 -18.47
C ASN A 18 7.30 -0.69 -19.94
N ASP A 19 6.13 -1.23 -20.27
CA ASP A 19 5.50 -1.19 -21.59
C ASP A 19 4.45 -0.08 -21.71
N GLY A 20 4.66 0.85 -22.65
CA GLY A 20 3.77 1.98 -22.91
C GLY A 20 2.51 1.61 -23.68
N ALA A 21 2.54 0.56 -24.50
CA ALA A 21 1.36 0.03 -25.18
C ALA A 21 0.41 -0.60 -24.16
N LEU A 22 0.92 -1.41 -23.23
CA LEU A 22 0.17 -1.93 -22.09
C LEU A 22 -0.42 -0.80 -21.23
N LYS A 23 0.39 0.23 -20.89
CA LYS A 23 -0.09 1.40 -20.14
C LYS A 23 -1.31 2.04 -20.85
N ARG A 24 -1.15 2.43 -22.12
CA ARG A 24 -2.21 3.08 -22.90
C ARG A 24 -3.46 2.19 -22.98
N ARG A 25 -3.28 0.89 -23.25
CA ARG A 25 -4.37 -0.08 -23.32
C ARG A 25 -5.19 -0.10 -22.03
N LEU A 26 -4.55 -0.10 -20.87
CA LEU A 26 -5.23 -0.13 -19.56
C LEU A 26 -5.83 1.22 -19.12
N GLU A 27 -5.35 2.34 -19.66
CA GLU A 27 -5.92 3.67 -19.40
C GLU A 27 -7.15 4.00 -20.27
N LEU A 28 -7.35 3.30 -21.40
CA LEU A 28 -8.48 3.55 -22.29
C LEU A 28 -9.83 3.21 -21.62
N PRO A 29 -10.84 4.11 -21.64
CA PRO A 29 -12.17 3.85 -21.11
C PRO A 29 -12.85 2.61 -21.72
N ALA A 30 -12.53 2.30 -22.98
CA ALA A 30 -13.05 1.14 -23.72
C ALA A 30 -12.70 -0.22 -23.08
N THR A 31 -11.76 -0.28 -22.13
CA THR A 31 -11.53 -1.50 -21.34
C THR A 31 -12.66 -1.79 -20.36
N GLY A 32 -13.45 -0.79 -19.95
CA GLY A 32 -14.50 -0.94 -18.93
C GLY A 32 -14.00 -1.39 -17.55
N TRP A 33 -12.70 -1.31 -17.29
CA TRP A 33 -12.12 -1.86 -16.06
C TRP A 33 -12.55 -1.11 -14.81
N VAL A 34 -13.33 -1.80 -13.97
CA VAL A 34 -13.85 -1.29 -12.71
C VAL A 34 -12.71 -1.01 -11.73
N ARG A 35 -12.65 0.22 -11.24
CA ARG A 35 -11.76 0.67 -10.17
C ARG A 35 -12.59 0.69 -8.89
N ARG A 36 -12.16 -0.08 -7.89
CA ARG A 36 -12.87 -0.22 -6.61
C ARG A 36 -12.08 0.43 -5.50
N TYR A 37 -12.76 1.22 -4.71
CA TYR A 37 -12.19 2.06 -3.66
C TYR A 37 -12.90 1.83 -2.34
N ARG A 38 -12.14 1.97 -1.25
CA ARG A 38 -12.68 2.13 0.09
C ARG A 38 -12.54 3.59 0.50
N VAL A 39 -13.64 4.19 0.93
CA VAL A 39 -13.75 5.61 1.23
C VAL A 39 -14.18 5.75 2.67
N ARG A 40 -13.44 6.50 3.48
CA ARG A 40 -13.93 6.96 4.79
C ARG A 40 -14.45 8.38 4.62
N VAL A 41 -15.73 8.58 4.93
CA VAL A 41 -16.37 9.89 4.90
C VAL A 41 -16.75 10.36 6.30
N PHE A 42 -16.84 11.67 6.46
CA PHE A 42 -17.52 12.32 7.58
C PHE A 42 -18.92 12.77 7.13
N GLY A 43 -19.91 12.54 8.00
CA GLY A 43 -21.33 12.70 7.73
C GLY A 43 -22.11 11.41 8.00
N ARG A 44 -23.42 11.54 8.23
CA ARG A 44 -24.36 10.41 8.35
C ARG A 44 -24.80 10.01 6.95
N VAL A 45 -24.43 8.80 6.53
CA VAL A 45 -24.72 8.27 5.21
C VAL A 45 -26.00 7.43 5.22
N GLU A 46 -26.81 7.60 4.19
CA GLU A 46 -28.03 6.85 3.94
C GLU A 46 -27.87 6.00 2.66
N GLU A 47 -28.22 4.72 2.72
CA GLU A 47 -28.04 3.80 1.59
C GLU A 47 -28.89 4.19 0.36
N ALA A 48 -30.04 4.84 0.58
CA ALA A 48 -30.90 5.35 -0.49
C ALA A 48 -30.18 6.41 -1.35
N VAL A 49 -29.40 7.30 -0.73
CA VAL A 49 -28.61 8.33 -1.44
C VAL A 49 -27.47 7.67 -2.22
N LEU A 50 -26.85 6.62 -1.67
CA LEU A 50 -25.82 5.85 -2.37
C LEU A 50 -26.37 5.08 -3.57
N ALA A 51 -27.62 4.61 -3.50
CA ALA A 51 -28.26 3.85 -4.58
C ALA A 51 -28.47 4.71 -5.85
N GLN A 52 -28.82 5.99 -5.69
CA GLN A 52 -29.01 6.95 -6.79
C GLN A 52 -27.75 7.13 -7.66
N LEU A 53 -26.56 6.89 -7.10
CA LEU A 53 -25.30 6.96 -7.86
C LEU A 53 -25.20 5.89 -8.96
N ALA A 54 -26.01 4.82 -8.91
CA ALA A 54 -26.04 3.78 -9.93
C ALA A 54 -26.55 4.28 -11.30
N ASP A 55 -27.35 5.35 -11.31
CA ASP A 55 -27.89 5.95 -12.54
C ASP A 55 -26.94 7.00 -13.16
N GLY A 56 -25.86 7.34 -12.45
CA GLY A 56 -24.98 8.47 -12.76
C GLY A 56 -25.52 9.80 -12.22
N LEU A 57 -24.74 10.87 -12.36
CA LEU A 57 -25.08 12.19 -11.82
C LEU A 57 -24.32 13.32 -12.53
N VAL A 58 -24.82 14.55 -12.44
CA VAL A 58 -24.10 15.74 -12.92
C VAL A 58 -23.69 16.59 -11.71
N VAL A 59 -22.39 16.83 -11.57
CA VAL A 59 -21.82 17.68 -10.51
C VAL A 59 -21.01 18.80 -11.16
N GLU A 60 -21.32 20.06 -10.85
CA GLU A 60 -20.62 21.24 -11.39
C GLU A 60 -20.55 21.27 -12.93
N GLY A 61 -21.62 20.83 -13.61
CA GLY A 61 -21.66 20.72 -15.08
C GLY A 61 -20.87 19.55 -15.67
N VAL A 62 -20.19 18.75 -14.83
CA VAL A 62 -19.52 17.51 -15.26
C VAL A 62 -20.47 16.33 -15.02
N ALA A 63 -20.88 15.67 -16.11
CA ALA A 63 -21.60 14.41 -16.02
C ALA A 63 -20.64 13.29 -15.60
N TYR A 64 -21.05 12.48 -14.63
CA TYR A 64 -20.39 11.27 -14.14
C TYR A 64 -21.28 10.06 -14.42
N GLY A 65 -20.67 8.96 -14.86
CA GLY A 65 -21.38 7.72 -15.17
C GLY A 65 -21.82 6.96 -13.91
N PRO A 66 -22.42 5.76 -14.09
CA PRO A 66 -22.80 4.86 -13.00
C PRO A 66 -21.67 4.57 -11.99
N ILE A 67 -21.91 4.89 -10.73
CA ILE A 67 -21.04 4.57 -9.59
C ILE A 67 -21.80 3.63 -8.66
N ARG A 68 -21.33 2.39 -8.51
CA ARG A 68 -21.88 1.45 -7.54
C ARG A 68 -21.29 1.74 -6.17
N ALA A 69 -22.07 2.32 -5.27
CA ALA A 69 -21.70 2.60 -3.90
C ALA A 69 -22.44 1.69 -2.90
N ARG A 70 -21.78 1.34 -1.80
CA ARG A 70 -22.35 0.59 -0.67
C ARG A 70 -21.80 1.12 0.64
N LEU A 71 -22.65 1.17 1.67
CA LEU A 71 -22.23 1.39 3.05
C LEU A 71 -21.63 0.09 3.63
N ASP A 72 -20.36 0.14 4.04
CA ASP A 72 -19.69 -0.99 4.71
C ASP A 72 -19.99 -1.00 6.22
N SER A 73 -19.96 0.20 6.84
CA SER A 73 -20.20 0.40 8.27
C SER A 73 -20.33 1.89 8.60
N GLN A 74 -21.04 2.21 9.68
CA GLN A 74 -21.19 3.57 10.21
C GLN A 74 -20.99 3.58 11.74
N ARG A 75 -20.25 4.56 12.26
CA ARG A 75 -20.04 4.78 13.72
C ARG A 75 -19.95 6.28 14.01
N GLY A 76 -20.96 6.82 14.71
CA GLY A 76 -21.15 8.26 14.82
C GLY A 76 -21.19 8.92 13.44
N ASP A 77 -20.57 10.08 13.30
CA ASP A 77 -20.51 10.85 12.05
C ASP A 77 -19.43 10.34 11.07
N ASN A 78 -19.03 9.08 11.16
CA ASN A 78 -18.06 8.47 10.25
C ASN A 78 -18.62 7.20 9.61
N ALA A 79 -18.55 7.15 8.28
CA ALA A 79 -18.92 5.97 7.50
C ALA A 79 -17.74 5.46 6.67
N TRP A 80 -17.70 4.14 6.47
CA TRP A 80 -16.89 3.48 5.46
C TRP A 80 -17.77 3.04 4.31
N LEU A 81 -17.38 3.42 3.10
CA LEU A 81 -18.07 3.10 1.86
C LEU A 81 -17.16 2.28 0.94
N THR A 82 -17.73 1.30 0.25
CA THR A 82 -17.13 0.71 -0.95
C THR A 82 -17.73 1.37 -2.18
N MET A 83 -16.90 1.95 -3.05
CA MET A 83 -17.33 2.60 -4.29
C MET A 83 -16.62 1.98 -5.50
N ALA A 84 -17.37 1.71 -6.57
CA ALA A 84 -16.87 1.06 -7.78
C ALA A 84 -17.36 1.79 -9.04
N LEU A 85 -16.43 2.14 -9.92
CA LEU A 85 -16.65 2.94 -11.13
C LEU A 85 -15.74 2.48 -12.28
N THR A 86 -16.21 2.61 -13.52
CA THR A 86 -15.45 2.22 -14.73
C THR A 86 -14.61 3.36 -15.32
N GLU A 87 -14.86 4.60 -14.90
CA GLU A 87 -14.09 5.77 -15.29
C GLU A 87 -13.10 6.23 -14.20
N GLY A 88 -12.53 7.43 -14.35
CA GLY A 88 -11.40 7.91 -13.57
C GLY A 88 -11.13 9.39 -13.79
N LYS A 89 -12.19 10.20 -13.78
CA LYS A 89 -12.11 11.66 -13.87
C LYS A 89 -11.35 12.25 -12.69
N ASN A 90 -10.87 13.48 -12.85
CA ASN A 90 -10.03 14.14 -11.85
C ASN A 90 -10.77 14.29 -10.51
N ARG A 91 -10.27 13.62 -9.45
CA ARG A 91 -10.83 13.62 -8.09
C ARG A 91 -12.32 13.21 -8.00
N GLU A 92 -12.77 12.40 -8.95
CA GLU A 92 -14.17 11.99 -9.13
C GLU A 92 -14.90 11.58 -7.83
N ILE A 93 -14.40 10.56 -7.12
CA ILE A 93 -14.99 10.12 -5.84
C ILE A 93 -15.12 11.26 -4.83
N ARG A 94 -14.14 12.17 -4.77
CA ARG A 94 -14.17 13.27 -3.81
C ARG A 94 -15.25 14.28 -4.17
N ARG A 95 -15.34 14.66 -5.46
CA ARG A 95 -16.39 15.57 -5.97
C ARG A 95 -17.79 14.99 -5.79
N VAL A 96 -17.97 13.70 -6.06
CA VAL A 96 -19.25 13.00 -5.88
C VAL A 96 -19.63 12.95 -4.40
N CYS A 97 -18.72 12.53 -3.50
CA CYS A 97 -19.01 12.55 -2.06
C CYS A 97 -19.30 13.97 -1.54
N GLU A 98 -18.54 14.98 -1.97
CA GLU A 98 -18.69 16.38 -1.57
C GLU A 98 -20.02 16.97 -2.04
N HIS A 99 -20.47 16.62 -3.25
CA HIS A 99 -21.81 16.95 -3.75
C HIS A 99 -22.94 16.32 -2.93
N LEU A 100 -22.74 15.11 -2.40
CA LEU A 100 -23.65 14.46 -1.45
C LEU A 100 -23.54 15.00 0.00
N GLY A 101 -22.75 16.06 0.23
CA GLY A 101 -22.53 16.64 1.56
C GLY A 101 -21.53 15.88 2.44
N TYR A 102 -20.79 14.92 1.89
CA TYR A 102 -19.89 14.03 2.64
C TYR A 102 -18.40 14.40 2.43
N ARG A 103 -17.70 14.71 3.52
CA ARG A 103 -16.26 15.04 3.46
C ARG A 103 -15.41 13.77 3.42
N VAL A 104 -14.63 13.57 2.37
CA VAL A 104 -13.73 12.39 2.23
C VAL A 104 -12.46 12.55 3.08
N ASN A 105 -12.40 11.80 4.18
CA ASN A 105 -11.26 11.76 5.11
C ASN A 105 -10.13 10.84 4.62
N ARG A 106 -10.47 9.68 4.07
CA ARG A 106 -9.48 8.70 3.54
C ARG A 106 -10.01 8.05 2.28
N LEU A 107 -9.16 7.84 1.29
CA LEU A 107 -9.50 7.20 0.02
C LEU A 107 -8.43 6.18 -0.34
N ILE A 108 -8.81 4.91 -0.47
CA ILE A 108 -7.90 3.79 -0.74
C ILE A 108 -8.39 3.04 -1.98
N ARG A 109 -7.59 2.97 -3.06
CA ARG A 109 -7.93 2.09 -4.20
C ARG A 109 -7.63 0.63 -3.83
N LEU A 110 -8.69 -0.17 -3.69
CA LEU A 110 -8.60 -1.60 -3.37
C LEU A 110 -8.36 -2.48 -4.60
N ALA A 111 -8.87 -2.09 -5.77
CA ALA A 111 -8.69 -2.87 -7.00
C ALA A 111 -8.69 -1.98 -8.26
N TYR A 112 -8.05 -2.48 -9.31
CA TYR A 112 -8.02 -1.92 -10.65
C TYR A 112 -8.27 -3.06 -11.65
N GLY A 113 -9.50 -3.15 -12.16
CA GLY A 113 -9.96 -4.29 -12.93
C GLY A 113 -9.81 -5.60 -12.12
N PRO A 114 -9.10 -6.61 -12.63
CA PRO A 114 -8.89 -7.88 -11.95
C PRO A 114 -7.82 -7.81 -10.85
N PHE A 115 -6.95 -6.80 -10.86
CA PHE A 115 -5.86 -6.66 -9.90
C PHE A 115 -6.36 -6.10 -8.58
N GLN A 116 -6.00 -6.75 -7.47
CA GLN A 116 -6.44 -6.40 -6.12
C GLN A 116 -5.24 -6.02 -5.26
N LEU A 117 -5.44 -5.11 -4.30
CA LEU A 117 -4.43 -4.72 -3.31
C LEU A 117 -4.11 -5.86 -2.32
N GLY A 118 -5.10 -6.72 -2.04
CA GLY A 118 -4.96 -7.85 -1.12
C GLY A 118 -4.40 -7.44 0.24
N GLY A 119 -3.40 -8.17 0.71
CA GLY A 119 -2.64 -7.87 1.92
C GLY A 119 -1.35 -7.09 1.68
N LEU A 120 -1.11 -6.54 0.47
CA LEU A 120 0.15 -5.90 0.11
C LEU A 120 0.44 -4.70 1.05
N PRO A 121 1.57 -4.68 1.79
CA PRO A 121 1.90 -3.57 2.69
C PRO A 121 2.09 -2.25 1.95
N ARG A 122 1.86 -1.13 2.65
CA ARG A 122 2.08 0.22 2.08
C ARG A 122 3.53 0.39 1.64
N GLY A 123 3.73 0.72 0.36
CA GLY A 123 5.06 0.92 -0.22
C GLY A 123 5.76 -0.36 -0.69
N ALA A 124 5.17 -1.54 -0.46
CA ALA A 124 5.63 -2.78 -1.06
C ALA A 124 5.23 -2.85 -2.54
N LEU A 125 5.91 -3.74 -3.28
CA LEU A 125 5.64 -4.05 -4.68
C LEU A 125 5.57 -5.56 -4.85
N GLU A 126 4.63 -6.02 -5.67
CA GLU A 126 4.48 -7.41 -6.07
C GLU A 126 4.45 -7.48 -7.61
N GLU A 127 5.16 -8.45 -8.19
CA GLU A 127 5.18 -8.65 -9.64
C GLU A 127 3.96 -9.46 -10.07
N VAL A 128 3.16 -8.92 -10.98
CA VAL A 128 2.00 -9.63 -11.55
C VAL A 128 2.48 -10.80 -12.40
N PRO A 129 2.08 -12.05 -12.12
CA PRO A 129 2.49 -13.20 -12.93
C PRO A 129 2.06 -13.04 -14.39
N ALA A 130 3.00 -13.25 -15.33
CA ALA A 130 2.74 -13.07 -16.77
C ALA A 130 1.55 -13.88 -17.30
N ARG A 131 1.27 -15.06 -16.71
CA ARG A 131 0.09 -15.87 -17.01
C ARG A 131 -1.21 -15.15 -16.66
N MET A 132 -1.31 -14.58 -15.46
CA MET A 132 -2.48 -13.79 -15.03
C MET A 132 -2.65 -12.56 -15.93
N LEU A 133 -1.55 -11.89 -16.29
CA LEU A 133 -1.61 -10.74 -17.21
C LEU A 133 -2.16 -11.14 -18.60
N ALA A 134 -1.74 -12.29 -19.14
CA ALA A 134 -2.23 -12.80 -20.42
C ALA A 134 -3.71 -13.24 -20.36
N GLU A 135 -4.11 -13.96 -19.31
CA GLU A 135 -5.50 -14.38 -19.07
C GLU A 135 -6.45 -13.17 -18.96
N GLN A 136 -6.02 -12.11 -18.28
CA GLN A 136 -6.84 -10.91 -18.03
C GLN A 136 -6.86 -9.88 -19.18
N LEU A 137 -5.85 -9.88 -20.05
CA LEU A 137 -5.82 -9.04 -21.25
C LEU A 137 -6.39 -9.75 -22.49
N GLY A 138 -6.59 -11.06 -22.43
CA GLY A 138 -6.90 -11.91 -23.58
C GLY A 138 -5.70 -12.07 -24.54
N SER A 139 -5.78 -13.11 -25.37
CA SER A 139 -4.68 -13.57 -26.25
C SER A 139 -4.27 -12.62 -27.38
N THR A 140 -4.72 -11.37 -27.38
CA THR A 140 -4.18 -10.26 -28.18
C THR A 140 -2.96 -9.59 -27.52
N ALA A 141 -2.31 -10.28 -26.58
CA ALA A 141 -0.98 -9.94 -26.05
C ALA A 141 0.16 -10.34 -27.02
N GLY A 142 -0.04 -10.14 -28.33
CA GLY A 142 0.97 -10.35 -29.38
C GLY A 142 2.08 -9.30 -29.27
N GLY A 143 2.99 -9.48 -28.32
CA GLY A 143 4.06 -8.51 -28.04
C GLY A 143 4.62 -8.52 -26.62
N VAL A 144 4.05 -9.28 -25.67
CA VAL A 144 4.66 -9.45 -24.34
C VAL A 144 5.90 -10.34 -24.48
N ARG A 145 7.03 -9.72 -24.85
CA ARG A 145 8.35 -10.36 -24.82
C ARG A 145 8.73 -10.60 -23.37
N THR A 146 8.44 -11.80 -22.88
CA THR A 146 8.99 -12.30 -21.62
C THR A 146 10.51 -12.15 -21.67
N PRO A 147 11.16 -11.45 -20.71
CA PRO A 147 12.61 -11.48 -20.63
C PRO A 147 13.03 -12.92 -20.36
N ALA A 148 13.77 -13.52 -21.29
CA ALA A 148 14.27 -14.89 -21.14
C ALA A 148 15.04 -15.00 -19.82
N LYS A 149 14.79 -16.06 -19.05
CA LYS A 149 15.46 -16.32 -17.78
C LYS A 149 16.98 -16.29 -17.97
N ARG A 150 17.65 -15.17 -17.62
CA ARG A 150 19.09 -15.19 -17.38
C ARG A 150 19.29 -16.15 -16.21
N LYS A 151 19.92 -17.30 -16.48
CA LYS A 151 20.41 -18.19 -15.43
C LYS A 151 21.40 -17.39 -14.59
N VAL A 152 20.96 -16.87 -13.45
CA VAL A 152 21.86 -16.40 -12.41
C VAL A 152 22.56 -17.66 -11.89
N GLY A 153 23.75 -17.93 -12.42
CA GLY A 153 24.59 -19.01 -11.94
C GLY A 153 24.85 -18.79 -10.45
N THR A 154 24.53 -19.79 -9.64
CA THR A 154 24.80 -19.77 -8.20
C THR A 154 26.31 -19.83 -7.97
N ALA A 155 26.95 -18.67 -7.98
CA ALA A 155 28.34 -18.52 -7.54
C ALA A 155 28.42 -18.92 -6.06
N LYS A 156 28.88 -20.14 -5.79
CA LYS A 156 29.14 -20.62 -4.43
C LYS A 156 30.13 -19.67 -3.76
N ALA A 157 29.69 -18.99 -2.70
CA ALA A 157 30.57 -18.14 -1.90
C ALA A 157 31.70 -19.00 -1.31
N LYS A 158 32.95 -18.66 -1.63
CA LYS A 158 34.14 -19.31 -1.09
C LYS A 158 34.45 -18.68 0.28
N PRO A 159 34.63 -19.45 1.36
CA PRO A 159 34.91 -18.88 2.67
C PRO A 159 36.25 -18.12 2.68
N PRO A 160 36.38 -17.01 3.43
CA PRO A 160 37.60 -16.22 3.46
C PRO A 160 38.74 -16.98 4.15
N LYS A 161 39.93 -16.94 3.55
CA LYS A 161 41.16 -17.48 4.17
C LYS A 161 41.60 -16.59 5.36
N PRO A 162 42.11 -17.16 6.46
CA PRO A 162 42.73 -16.38 7.53
C PRO A 162 44.03 -15.72 7.03
N ARG A 163 44.29 -14.49 7.47
CA ARG A 163 45.54 -13.76 7.19
C ARG A 163 46.59 -14.07 8.28
N PRO A 164 47.87 -14.32 7.94
CA PRO A 164 48.94 -14.41 8.94
C PRO A 164 49.18 -13.05 9.60
N GLY A 165 49.46 -13.05 10.90
CA GLY A 165 49.67 -11.81 11.67
C GLY A 165 51.14 -11.38 11.74
N HIS A 166 51.36 -10.09 12.06
CA HIS A 166 52.65 -9.57 12.51
C HIS A 166 52.59 -9.21 14.00
N ARG A 167 53.45 -9.88 14.81
CA ARG A 167 53.99 -9.37 16.08
C ARG A 167 54.88 -8.15 15.77
N LYS A 168 55.24 -7.21 16.65
CA LYS A 168 55.26 -7.08 18.13
C LYS A 168 54.58 -5.71 18.49
N ALA A 169 54.60 -5.10 19.68
CA ALA A 169 55.41 -5.32 20.88
C ALA A 169 54.63 -5.34 22.21
N ALA A 170 54.86 -4.35 23.10
CA ALA A 170 54.80 -4.52 24.55
C ALA A 170 54.95 -3.18 25.31
N ALA A 171 54.60 -3.23 26.61
CA ALA A 171 54.85 -2.26 27.69
C ALA A 171 53.92 -1.03 27.82
N ALA A 172 53.52 -0.58 29.03
CA ALA A 172 53.49 -1.21 30.36
C ALA A 172 52.68 -0.37 31.39
N ARG A 173 52.44 -0.95 32.60
CA ARG A 173 52.01 -0.34 33.89
C ARG A 173 50.48 -0.16 34.06
N LYS A 174 49.80 -0.91 34.96
CA LYS A 174 49.78 -0.99 36.46
C LYS A 174 48.54 -0.22 36.99
N ALA A 175 47.78 -0.65 38.00
CA ALA A 175 47.78 -1.89 38.80
C ALA A 175 46.37 -2.15 39.38
N SER A 176 46.04 -3.42 39.68
CA SER A 176 44.80 -3.80 40.38
C SER A 176 44.99 -3.90 41.90
N GLY A 177 43.93 -3.60 42.66
CA GLY A 177 43.98 -3.37 44.11
C GLY A 177 44.08 -4.62 45.00
N ARG A 178 44.46 -4.38 46.26
CA ARG A 178 44.64 -5.36 47.33
C ARG A 178 43.41 -5.33 48.28
N LYS A 179 42.81 -6.49 48.55
CA LYS A 179 41.84 -6.75 49.66
C LYS A 179 42.58 -6.64 51.04
N PRO A 180 41.93 -6.64 52.24
CA PRO A 180 40.54 -7.03 52.53
C PRO A 180 39.74 -6.20 53.57
N ALA A 181 38.45 -6.59 53.73
CA ALA A 181 37.65 -6.69 54.97
C ALA A 181 37.34 -5.47 55.88
N ALA A 182 36.03 -5.26 56.10
CA ALA A 182 35.45 -4.93 57.41
C ALA A 182 34.01 -5.49 57.53
N ARG A 183 33.65 -6.04 58.70
CA ARG A 183 32.28 -6.36 59.13
C ARG A 183 31.71 -5.13 59.88
N GLY A 184 30.40 -4.88 59.83
CA GLY A 184 29.80 -3.91 60.78
C GLY A 184 28.32 -3.59 60.52
N LYS A 185 27.46 -3.98 61.47
CA LYS A 185 25.99 -3.87 61.47
C LYS A 185 25.43 -2.44 61.51
N GLY A 186 24.18 -2.29 61.03
CA GLY A 186 23.22 -1.22 61.36
C GLY A 186 21.98 -1.38 60.44
N ALA A 187 20.89 -2.05 60.80
CA ALA A 187 19.85 -1.71 61.79
C ALA A 187 18.80 -0.70 61.25
N GLY A 188 17.64 -1.25 60.85
CA GLY A 188 16.31 -0.61 60.87
C GLY A 188 15.99 0.43 59.77
N ASP A 189 14.73 0.74 59.48
CA ASP A 189 13.42 0.12 59.81
C ASP A 189 12.33 0.74 58.90
N ALA A 190 11.20 0.04 58.70
CA ALA A 190 9.93 0.53 58.11
C ALA A 190 9.97 1.14 56.67
N ASP A 191 8.86 1.40 55.95
CA ASP A 191 7.43 1.12 56.18
C ASP A 191 6.78 0.61 54.86
N ARG A 192 5.68 -0.14 54.94
CA ARG A 192 4.84 -0.54 53.81
C ARG A 192 3.66 0.43 53.64
N ARG A 193 3.63 1.21 52.55
CA ARG A 193 2.41 1.89 52.05
C ARG A 193 2.47 2.00 50.52
N ARG A 194 1.39 1.77 49.76
CA ARG A 194 0.13 1.07 50.03
C ARG A 194 -0.48 0.66 48.68
#